data_AF-A0A840MTU4-F1
#
_entry.id   AF-A0A840MTU4-F1
#
_cell.length_a   1.000
_cell.length_b   1.000
_cell.length_c   1.000
_cell.angle_alpha   90.00
_cell.angle_beta   90.00
_cell.angle_gamma   90.00
#
_symmetry.space_group_name_H-M   'P 1'
#
loop_
_entity.id
_entity.type
_entity.pdbx_description
1 polymer ?
#
loop_
_entity_poly.entity_id
_entity_poly.type
_entity_poly.pdbx_seq_one_letter_code
_entity_poly.pdbx_strand_id
1 'polypeptide(L)'
;MMKEHFTEVGLIRVWESILPVPKFQYEKSDELEFFVRADNQCAAENVVVAVEKFYNAGPRVIYGLLGCTYEIKNQAELDVLVGFNDVSTPCSNHDLANSAGACFLGLDERSARAINSALRARLEASESGLCGGRLVINYAVSSEIGSSPNLFGELAMRLIDEIVLVLKGMHVAP
;
A
#
# COMPACT_ATOMS: atom_id res chain seq x y z
N MET A 1 13.61 7.07 0.39
CA MET A 1 14.55 6.05 -0.11
C MET A 1 13.76 4.98 -0.87
N MET A 2 14.31 4.45 -1.95
CA MET A 2 13.71 3.36 -2.73
C MET A 2 14.55 2.10 -2.57
N LYS A 3 13.90 0.95 -2.36
CA LYS A 3 14.52 -0.38 -2.26
C LYS A 3 13.94 -1.30 -3.34
N GLU A 4 14.76 -2.19 -3.88
CA GLU A 4 14.36 -3.17 -4.90
C GLU A 4 14.56 -4.59 -4.36
N HIS A 5 13.53 -5.43 -4.52
CA HIS A 5 13.53 -6.83 -4.10
C HIS A 5 13.19 -7.71 -5.30
N PHE A 6 14.10 -8.60 -5.67
CA PHE A 6 13.85 -9.60 -6.71
C PHE A 6 13.21 -10.84 -6.08
N THR A 7 12.10 -11.27 -6.66
CA THR A 7 11.38 -12.49 -6.29
C THR A 7 11.35 -13.45 -7.47
N GLU A 8 11.04 -14.73 -7.22
CA GLU A 8 10.90 -15.73 -8.29
C GLU A 8 9.83 -15.35 -9.33
N VAL A 9 8.86 -14.51 -8.94
CA VAL A 9 7.71 -14.12 -9.75
C VAL A 9 7.81 -12.71 -10.33
N GLY A 10 8.84 -11.94 -9.98
CA GLY A 10 8.91 -10.54 -10.39
C GLY A 10 9.79 -9.62 -9.54
N LEU A 11 9.76 -8.34 -9.88
CA LEU A 11 10.42 -7.26 -9.14
C LEU A 11 9.41 -6.56 -8.22
N ILE A 12 9.79 -6.34 -6.97
CA ILE A 12 9.07 -5.50 -6.02
C ILE A 12 9.91 -4.26 -5.71
N ARG A 13 9.34 -3.06 -5.85
CA ARG A 13 9.96 -1.82 -5.39
C ARG A 13 9.22 -1.27 -4.18
N VAL A 14 9.96 -0.84 -3.17
CA VAL A 14 9.43 -0.25 -1.95
C VAL A 14 9.92 1.19 -1.85
N TRP A 15 8.98 2.11 -1.66
CA TRP A 15 9.25 3.54 -1.53
C TRP A 15 8.95 3.98 -0.11
N GLU A 16 9.94 4.50 0.61
CA GLU A 16 9.83 5.07 1.96
C GLU A 16 10.10 6.58 1.87
N SER A 17 9.14 7.46 2.17
CA SER A 17 9.42 8.92 2.14
C SER A 17 8.60 9.74 3.14
N ILE A 18 9.16 10.90 3.55
CA ILE A 18 8.50 11.96 4.34
C ILE A 18 7.83 12.99 3.41
N LEU A 19 7.23 12.52 2.31
CA LEU A 19 6.78 13.30 1.15
C LEU A 19 7.91 13.75 0.19
N PRO A 20 7.60 13.93 -1.11
CA PRO A 20 6.32 13.62 -1.74
C PRO A 20 6.41 12.40 -2.71
N VAL A 21 5.52 11.39 -2.52
CA VAL A 21 5.03 10.44 -3.55
C VAL A 21 3.60 10.79 -4.05
N PRO A 22 3.19 12.08 -4.21
CA PRO A 22 1.81 12.49 -4.46
C PRO A 22 1.36 12.15 -5.88
N LYS A 23 2.28 11.83 -6.79
CA LYS A 23 1.95 11.49 -8.19
C LYS A 23 1.10 10.22 -8.33
N PHE A 24 1.03 9.40 -7.28
CA PHE A 24 0.21 8.18 -7.24
C PHE A 24 -0.94 8.28 -6.25
N GLN A 25 -1.06 9.42 -5.57
CA GLN A 25 -2.16 9.68 -4.67
C GLN A 25 -3.41 9.97 -5.49
N TYR A 26 -4.54 9.38 -5.12
CA TYR A 26 -5.83 9.65 -5.76
C TYR A 26 -6.80 10.25 -4.77
N GLU A 27 -7.76 11.02 -5.30
CA GLU A 27 -8.92 11.46 -4.54
C GLU A 27 -9.90 10.29 -4.42
N LYS A 28 -10.16 9.88 -3.17
CA LYS A 28 -11.12 8.82 -2.84
C LYS A 28 -12.54 9.38 -2.86
N SER A 29 -13.48 8.63 -3.44
CA SER A 29 -14.90 8.98 -3.37
C SER A 29 -15.60 8.32 -2.17
N ASP A 30 -15.06 7.18 -1.71
CA ASP A 30 -15.61 6.40 -0.61
C ASP A 30 -14.47 5.59 0.06
N GLU A 31 -14.74 4.98 1.21
CA GLU A 31 -13.76 4.25 2.00
C GLU A 31 -14.31 3.07 2.79
N LEU A 32 -13.46 2.05 2.97
CA LEU A 32 -13.71 0.95 3.89
C LEU A 32 -12.87 1.14 5.15
N GLU A 33 -13.49 1.08 6.33
CA GLU A 33 -12.84 1.33 7.60
C GLU A 33 -12.84 0.10 8.51
N PHE A 34 -11.76 -0.09 9.26
CA PHE A 34 -11.70 -0.99 10.41
C PHE A 34 -10.62 -0.59 11.41
N PHE A 35 -10.69 -1.16 12.61
CA PHE A 35 -9.77 -0.87 13.70
C PHE A 35 -9.04 -2.14 14.12
N VAL A 36 -7.77 -2.00 14.47
CA VAL A 36 -6.97 -3.04 15.11
C VAL A 36 -6.26 -2.47 16.33
N ARG A 37 -6.09 -3.29 17.35
CA ARG A 37 -5.38 -2.89 18.56
C ARG A 37 -3.90 -2.62 18.25
N ALA A 38 -3.34 -1.58 18.85
CA ALA A 38 -1.93 -1.24 18.74
C ALA A 38 -1.31 -1.18 20.15
N ASP A 39 -0.23 -1.93 20.36
CA ASP A 39 0.38 -2.10 21.68
C ASP A 39 1.71 -1.34 21.84
N ASN A 40 2.23 -0.71 20.78
CA ASN A 40 3.52 -0.01 20.81
C ASN A 40 3.38 1.53 20.77
N GLN A 41 4.34 2.20 21.40
CA GLN A 41 4.59 3.63 21.24
C GLN A 41 5.75 3.85 20.26
N CYS A 42 5.54 4.69 19.25
CA CYS A 42 6.55 5.08 18.26
C CYS A 42 6.81 6.59 18.34
N ALA A 43 7.95 7.04 17.81
CA ALA A 43 8.18 8.45 17.53
C ALA A 43 7.07 9.01 16.63
N ALA A 44 6.60 10.23 16.93
CA ALA A 44 5.51 10.88 16.20
C ALA A 44 5.99 11.42 14.84
N GLU A 45 6.03 10.55 13.84
CA GLU A 45 6.34 10.90 12.45
C GLU A 45 5.37 10.20 11.50
N ASN A 46 5.03 10.88 10.41
CA ASN A 46 4.22 10.27 9.35
C ASN A 46 5.10 9.46 8.42
N VAL A 47 4.69 8.24 8.12
CA VAL A 47 5.40 7.35 7.20
C VAL A 47 4.57 7.17 5.94
N VAL A 48 5.18 7.36 4.77
CA VAL A 48 4.58 6.94 3.50
C VAL A 48 5.33 5.73 3.00
N VAL A 49 4.59 4.65 2.73
CA VAL A 49 5.11 3.42 2.12
C VAL A 49 4.31 3.12 0.87
N ALA A 50 4.98 2.81 -0.24
CA ALA A 50 4.33 2.26 -1.42
C ALA A 50 5.10 1.04 -1.93
N VAL A 51 4.36 0.01 -2.32
CA VAL A 51 4.86 -1.23 -2.90
C VAL A 51 4.38 -1.30 -4.35
N GLU A 52 5.33 -1.50 -5.24
CA GLU A 52 5.11 -1.66 -6.68
C GLU A 52 5.58 -3.05 -7.08
N LYS A 53 4.76 -3.80 -7.84
CA LYS A 53 5.10 -5.15 -8.30
C LYS A 53 4.99 -5.26 -9.82
N PHE A 54 6.02 -5.85 -10.43
CA PHE A 54 6.09 -6.23 -11.84
C PHE A 54 6.12 -7.75 -11.95
N TYR A 55 5.07 -8.36 -12.50
CA TYR A 55 5.00 -9.80 -12.70
C TYR A 55 5.24 -10.17 -14.16
N ASN A 56 6.22 -11.03 -14.42
CA ASN A 56 6.52 -11.53 -15.76
C ASN A 56 5.64 -12.75 -16.08
N ALA A 57 4.63 -12.58 -16.92
CA ALA A 57 3.74 -13.64 -17.40
C ALA A 57 4.01 -13.93 -18.89
N GLY A 58 5.15 -14.57 -19.19
CA GLY A 58 5.60 -14.79 -20.56
C GLY A 58 5.98 -13.47 -21.25
N PRO A 59 5.39 -13.09 -22.41
CA PRO A 59 5.70 -11.84 -23.10
C PRO A 59 5.03 -10.60 -22.47
N ARG A 60 4.28 -10.77 -21.37
CA ARG A 60 3.49 -9.70 -20.74
C ARG A 60 4.05 -9.37 -19.36
N VAL A 61 4.05 -8.08 -19.01
CA VAL A 61 4.32 -7.60 -17.66
C VAL A 61 3.02 -7.12 -17.05
N ILE A 62 2.60 -7.74 -15.94
CA ILE A 62 1.49 -7.28 -15.12
C ILE A 62 2.06 -6.30 -14.09
N TYR A 63 1.34 -5.20 -13.89
CA TYR A 63 1.75 -4.09 -13.03
C TYR A 63 0.69 -3.80 -11.98
N GLY A 64 1.13 -3.48 -10.77
CA GLY A 64 0.28 -2.91 -9.74
C GLY A 64 1.12 -2.14 -8.72
N LEU A 65 0.58 -1.01 -8.28
CA LEU A 65 1.15 -0.22 -7.20
C LEU A 65 0.08 -0.02 -6.13
N LEU A 66 0.48 -0.19 -4.88
CA LEU A 66 -0.35 0.11 -3.71
C LEU A 66 0.50 0.80 -2.66
N GLY A 67 -0.02 1.84 -2.04
CA GLY A 67 0.68 2.52 -0.96
C GLY A 67 -0.27 3.20 0.01
N CYS A 68 0.33 3.69 1.08
CA CYS A 68 -0.38 4.26 2.20
C CYS A 68 0.36 5.40 2.87
N THR A 69 -0.39 6.19 3.63
CA THR A 69 0.13 7.08 4.66
C THR A 69 -0.16 6.47 6.03
N TYR A 70 0.85 6.39 6.89
CA TYR A 70 0.74 5.97 8.29
C TYR A 70 0.99 7.19 9.18
N GLU A 71 -0.06 7.69 9.81
CA GLU A 71 0.00 8.79 10.77
C GLU A 71 0.07 8.22 12.19
N ILE A 72 1.20 8.39 12.87
CA ILE A 72 1.35 7.92 14.25
C ILE A 72 0.60 8.88 15.18
N LYS A 73 -0.28 8.34 16.03
CA LYS A 73 -1.06 9.10 17.02
C LYS A 73 -0.95 8.43 18.39
N ASN A 74 -1.06 9.23 19.45
CA ASN A 74 -1.07 8.70 20.81
C ASN A 74 -2.46 8.11 21.15
N GLN A 75 -2.72 6.90 20.66
CA GLN A 75 -3.96 6.16 20.88
C GLN A 75 -3.68 4.64 20.94
N ALA A 76 -4.62 3.87 21.48
CA ALA A 76 -4.47 2.42 21.66
C ALA A 76 -4.86 1.59 20.43
N GLU A 77 -5.29 2.25 19.36
CA GLU A 77 -5.86 1.62 18.16
C GLU A 77 -5.23 2.20 16.90
N LEU A 78 -5.18 1.38 15.86
CA LEU A 78 -4.82 1.78 14.52
C LEU A 78 -6.10 1.81 13.67
N ASP A 79 -6.50 3.01 13.26
CA ASP A 79 -7.59 3.22 12.30
C ASP A 79 -7.05 2.85 10.90
N VAL A 80 -7.69 1.92 10.20
CA VAL A 80 -7.32 1.54 8.84
C VAL A 80 -8.41 1.96 7.88
N LEU A 81 -8.07 2.86 6.95
CA LEU A 81 -8.96 3.38 5.93
C LEU A 81 -8.47 2.98 4.55
N VAL A 82 -9.30 2.26 3.80
CA VAL A 82 -9.03 1.88 2.41
C VAL A 82 -9.91 2.71 1.49
N GLY A 83 -9.35 3.78 0.93
CA GLY A 83 -10.07 4.63 -0.01
C GLY A 83 -10.22 3.96 -1.38
N PHE A 84 -11.30 4.24 -2.08
CA PHE A 84 -11.50 3.78 -3.45
C PHE A 84 -12.25 4.84 -4.27
N ASN A 85 -12.21 4.68 -5.59
CA ASN A 85 -12.90 5.57 -6.52
C ASN A 85 -13.29 4.83 -7.81
N ASP A 86 -14.10 5.49 -8.65
CA ASP A 86 -14.31 5.03 -10.01
C ASP A 86 -13.03 5.32 -10.82
N VAL A 87 -12.23 4.26 -11.02
CA VAL A 87 -10.91 4.25 -11.67
C VAL A 87 -10.99 4.82 -13.09
N SER A 88 -10.88 6.14 -13.20
CA SER A 88 -11.15 6.88 -14.43
C SER A 88 -10.05 7.87 -14.78
N THR A 89 -9.17 8.19 -13.83
CA THR A 89 -8.08 9.15 -14.05
C THR A 89 -6.88 8.42 -14.66
N PRO A 90 -6.51 8.71 -15.92
CA PRO A 90 -5.35 8.07 -16.55
C PRO A 90 -4.06 8.48 -15.82
N CYS A 91 -3.17 7.51 -15.61
CA CYS A 91 -1.84 7.76 -15.09
C CYS A 91 -0.91 8.14 -16.26
N SER A 92 -0.63 9.44 -16.43
CA SER A 92 0.13 9.99 -17.56
C SER A 92 1.65 9.73 -17.52
N ASN A 93 2.16 9.02 -16.51
CA ASN A 93 3.60 8.76 -16.36
C ASN A 93 3.98 7.37 -16.90
N HIS A 94 4.42 7.35 -18.16
CA HIS A 94 4.88 6.15 -18.87
C HIS A 94 6.17 5.52 -18.32
N ASP A 95 7.01 6.28 -17.61
CA ASP A 95 8.34 5.80 -17.16
C ASP A 95 8.29 4.68 -16.10
N LEU A 96 7.16 4.49 -15.44
CA LEU A 96 7.00 3.49 -14.38
C LEU A 96 6.04 2.35 -14.77
N ALA A 97 5.21 2.58 -15.80
CA ALA A 97 4.21 1.65 -16.27
C ALA A 97 4.57 1.14 -17.68
N ASN A 98 5.58 0.29 -17.78
CA ASN A 98 5.76 -0.59 -18.95
C ASN A 98 4.75 -1.76 -18.91
N SER A 99 3.48 -1.47 -18.60
CA SER A 99 2.41 -2.47 -18.63
C SER A 99 1.92 -2.64 -20.08
N ALA A 100 1.30 -3.77 -20.36
CA ALA A 100 0.76 -4.06 -21.70
C ALA A 100 -0.51 -3.23 -22.06
N GLY A 101 -0.96 -2.30 -21.20
CA GLY A 101 -2.22 -1.57 -21.36
C GLY A 101 -2.21 -0.19 -20.70
N ALA A 102 -3.36 0.51 -20.72
CA ALA A 102 -3.48 1.80 -20.05
C ALA A 102 -3.42 1.65 -18.53
N CYS A 103 -2.81 2.61 -17.84
CA CYS A 103 -2.78 2.67 -16.38
C CYS A 103 -3.62 3.84 -15.87
N PHE A 104 -4.23 3.64 -14.71
CA PHE A 104 -5.18 4.55 -14.09
C PHE A 104 -4.85 4.68 -12.60
N LEU A 105 -5.08 5.88 -12.06
CA LEU A 105 -4.96 6.14 -10.63
C LEU A 105 -6.23 5.70 -9.90
N GLY A 106 -6.04 5.04 -8.75
CA GLY A 106 -7.11 4.63 -7.87
C GLY A 106 -7.35 3.12 -7.81
N LEU A 107 -8.40 2.76 -7.09
CA LEU A 107 -8.83 1.39 -6.84
C LEU A 107 -10.32 1.29 -7.08
N ASP A 108 -10.74 0.26 -7.79
CA ASP A 108 -12.15 -0.11 -7.84
C ASP A 108 -12.57 -0.73 -6.49
N GLU A 109 -13.88 -0.73 -6.22
CA GLU A 109 -14.44 -1.24 -4.97
C GLU A 109 -14.06 -2.70 -4.69
N ARG A 110 -13.98 -3.57 -5.71
CA ARG A 110 -13.65 -5.00 -5.52
C ARG A 110 -12.20 -5.15 -5.07
N SER A 111 -11.30 -4.40 -5.70
CA SER A 111 -9.89 -4.34 -5.30
C SER A 111 -9.73 -3.78 -3.89
N ALA A 112 -10.48 -2.73 -3.53
CA ALA A 112 -10.49 -2.16 -2.19
C ALA A 112 -10.98 -3.16 -1.12
N ARG A 113 -12.02 -3.95 -1.42
CA ARG A 113 -12.49 -5.03 -0.52
C ARG A 113 -11.44 -6.13 -0.33
N ALA A 114 -10.73 -6.51 -1.39
CA ALA A 114 -9.65 -7.49 -1.29
C ALA A 114 -8.48 -6.96 -0.46
N ILE A 115 -8.10 -5.69 -0.64
CA ILE A 115 -7.10 -5.00 0.19
C ILE A 115 -7.57 -4.99 1.65
N ASN A 116 -8.79 -4.54 1.93
CA ASN A 116 -9.34 -4.47 3.28
C ASN A 116 -9.29 -5.84 4.00
N SER A 117 -9.71 -6.91 3.31
CA SER A 117 -9.64 -8.27 3.84
C SER A 117 -8.21 -8.73 4.10
N ALA A 118 -7.27 -8.44 3.18
CA ALA A 118 -5.87 -8.85 3.30
C ALA A 118 -5.15 -8.08 4.42
N LEU A 119 -5.38 -6.77 4.52
CA LEU A 119 -4.85 -5.93 5.59
C LEU A 119 -5.35 -6.41 6.95
N ARG A 120 -6.66 -6.64 7.09
CA ARG A 120 -7.24 -7.13 8.34
C ARG A 120 -6.59 -8.44 8.78
N ALA A 121 -6.55 -9.44 7.89
CA ALA A 121 -5.94 -10.72 8.20
C ALA A 121 -4.45 -10.60 8.56
N ARG A 122 -3.69 -9.77 7.83
CA ARG A 122 -2.24 -9.61 8.06
C ARG A 122 -1.94 -8.87 9.36
N LEU A 123 -2.72 -7.83 9.67
CA LEU A 123 -2.57 -7.02 10.89
C LEU A 123 -3.01 -7.80 12.14
N GLU A 124 -4.10 -8.55 12.08
CA GLU A 124 -4.56 -9.42 13.19
C GLU A 124 -3.55 -10.55 13.47
N ALA A 125 -2.87 -11.05 12.44
CA ALA A 125 -1.80 -12.04 12.60
C ALA A 125 -0.44 -11.42 13.01
N SER A 126 -0.32 -10.10 13.08
CA SER A 126 0.93 -9.44 13.44
C SER A 126 1.06 -9.37 14.96
N GLU A 127 1.85 -10.28 15.54
CA GLU A 127 2.02 -10.39 17.00
C GLU A 127 2.80 -9.22 17.64
N SER A 128 3.46 -8.34 16.87
CA SER A 128 4.22 -7.20 17.42
C SER A 128 4.62 -6.15 16.36
N GLY A 129 4.67 -4.87 16.77
CA GLY A 129 5.30 -3.80 15.97
C GLY A 129 4.36 -2.74 15.40
N LEU A 130 3.05 -2.78 15.71
CA LEU A 130 2.11 -1.74 15.28
C LEU A 130 2.00 -0.64 16.32
N CYS A 131 2.02 0.61 15.85
CA CYS A 131 1.85 1.78 16.69
C CYS A 131 0.43 2.34 16.57
N GLY A 132 -0.05 3.00 17.62
CA GLY A 132 -1.33 3.69 17.56
C GLY A 132 -1.33 4.74 16.46
N GLY A 133 -2.43 4.91 15.75
CA GLY A 133 -2.45 5.85 14.64
C GLY A 133 -3.53 5.63 13.60
N ARG A 134 -3.24 6.10 12.39
CA ARG A 134 -4.10 5.99 11.23
C ARG A 134 -3.32 5.55 10.00
N LEU A 135 -3.72 4.43 9.42
CA LEU A 135 -3.23 3.91 8.15
C LEU A 135 -4.25 4.24 7.05
N VAL A 136 -3.88 5.10 6.10
CA VAL A 136 -4.73 5.48 4.96
C VAL A 136 -4.15 4.90 3.69
N ILE A 137 -4.87 3.98 3.05
CA ILE A 137 -4.56 3.49 1.70
C ILE A 137 -5.17 4.49 0.70
N ASN A 138 -4.30 5.27 0.06
CA ASN A 138 -4.68 6.31 -0.89
C ASN A 138 -3.66 6.49 -2.02
N TYR A 139 -2.77 5.53 -2.20
CA TYR A 139 -1.90 5.46 -3.37
C TYR A 139 -2.18 4.16 -4.10
N ALA A 140 -2.55 4.24 -5.37
CA ALA A 140 -2.79 3.06 -6.17
C ALA A 140 -2.68 3.36 -7.65
N VAL A 141 -2.11 2.40 -8.38
CA VAL A 141 -2.16 2.37 -9.83
C VAL A 141 -2.72 1.02 -10.27
N SER A 142 -3.80 1.08 -11.04
CA SER A 142 -4.41 -0.05 -11.71
C SER A 142 -4.05 -0.01 -13.20
N SER A 143 -3.83 -1.18 -13.78
CA SER A 143 -3.60 -1.41 -15.19
C SER A 143 -4.86 -2.06 -15.78
N GLU A 144 -5.27 -1.61 -16.96
CA GLU A 144 -6.33 -2.25 -17.75
C GLU A 144 -6.10 -3.76 -17.89
N ILE A 145 -4.82 -4.16 -18.00
CA ILE A 145 -4.41 -5.54 -18.13
C ILE A 145 -3.72 -6.00 -16.86
N GLY A 146 -4.31 -7.00 -16.22
CA GLY A 146 -3.68 -7.79 -15.15
C GLY A 146 -3.87 -7.25 -13.74
N SER A 147 -4.36 -6.03 -13.55
CA SER A 147 -4.80 -5.60 -12.23
C SER A 147 -6.07 -6.36 -11.84
N SER A 148 -5.99 -7.00 -10.68
CA SER A 148 -7.05 -7.85 -10.15
C SER A 148 -7.10 -7.73 -8.63
N PRO A 149 -8.25 -8.04 -8.01
CA PRO A 149 -8.35 -8.03 -6.55
C PRO A 149 -7.30 -8.90 -5.86
N ASN A 150 -6.91 -10.03 -6.48
CA ASN A 150 -5.88 -10.92 -5.95
C ASN A 150 -4.49 -10.27 -5.94
N LEU A 151 -4.12 -9.55 -7.01
CA LEU A 151 -2.86 -8.81 -7.06
C LEU A 151 -2.80 -7.75 -5.96
N PHE A 152 -3.89 -7.00 -5.79
CA PHE A 152 -3.96 -5.96 -4.76
C PHE A 152 -4.00 -6.51 -3.34
N GLY A 153 -4.61 -7.67 -3.12
CA GLY A 153 -4.52 -8.39 -1.84
C GLY A 153 -3.09 -8.81 -1.52
N GLU A 154 -2.32 -9.27 -2.51
CA GLU A 154 -0.91 -9.61 -2.33
C GLU A 154 -0.06 -8.36 -2.02
N LEU A 155 -0.26 -7.29 -2.78
CA LEU A 155 0.40 -5.99 -2.54
C LEU A 155 0.10 -5.47 -1.12
N ALA A 156 -1.15 -5.62 -0.64
CA ALA A 156 -1.55 -5.21 0.69
C ALA A 156 -0.79 -5.96 1.80
N MET A 157 -0.62 -7.28 1.65
CA MET A 157 0.17 -8.06 2.61
C MET A 157 1.63 -7.59 2.66
N ARG A 158 2.24 -7.33 1.48
CA ARG A 158 3.61 -6.81 1.41
C ARG A 158 3.75 -5.40 1.95
N LEU A 159 2.76 -4.55 1.70
CA LEU A 159 2.73 -3.20 2.23
C LEU A 159 2.79 -3.20 3.76
N ILE A 160 2.05 -4.09 4.42
CA ILE A 160 2.10 -4.22 5.89
C ILE A 160 3.47 -4.72 6.38
N ASP A 161 4.05 -5.72 5.71
CA ASP A 161 5.39 -6.21 6.06
C ASP A 161 6.41 -5.06 6.07
N GLU A 162 6.41 -4.23 5.02
CA GLU A 162 7.32 -3.08 4.90
C GLU A 162 7.03 -1.99 5.93
N ILE A 163 5.76 -1.68 6.20
CA ILE A 163 5.39 -0.74 7.27
C ILE A 163 5.96 -1.20 8.61
N VAL A 164 5.78 -2.48 8.97
CA VAL A 164 6.27 -3.02 10.24
C VAL A 164 7.80 -2.92 10.33
N LEU A 165 8.51 -3.14 9.22
CA LEU A 165 9.97 -2.96 9.16
C LEU A 165 10.37 -1.50 9.38
N VAL A 166 9.69 -0.55 8.74
CA VAL A 166 9.94 0.89 8.92
C VAL A 166 9.67 1.30 10.37
N LEU A 167 8.50 0.92 10.92
CA LEU A 167 8.14 1.23 12.30
C LEU A 167 9.14 0.66 13.30
N LYS A 168 9.63 -0.58 13.09
CA LYS A 168 10.69 -1.19 13.92
C LYS A 168 11.97 -0.35 13.94
N GLY A 169 12.35 0.24 12.80
CA GLY A 169 13.48 1.16 12.73
C GLY A 169 13.27 2.49 13.46
N MET A 170 12.01 2.88 13.71
CA MET A 170 11.62 4.11 14.40
C MET A 170 11.37 3.94 15.90
N HIS A 171 11.45 2.71 16.43
CA HIS A 171 11.30 2.51 17.87
C HIS A 171 12.45 3.22 18.59
N VAL A 172 12.10 4.06 19.56
CA VAL A 172 13.07 4.66 20.47
C VAL A 172 13.59 3.53 21.34
N ALA A 173 14.91 3.26 21.28
CA ALA A 173 15.52 2.36 22.26
C ALA A 173 15.21 2.90 23.67
N PRO A 174 14.84 2.02 24.63
CA PRO A 174 14.50 2.44 25.98
C PRO A 174 15.65 3.19 26.68
#